data_AF-E9SI55-F1
#
_entry.id   AF-E9SI55-F1
#
_cell.length_a   1.000
_cell.length_b   1.000
_cell.length_c   1.000
_cell.angle_alpha   90.00
_cell.angle_beta   90.00
_cell.angle_gamma   90.00
#
_symmetry.space_group_name_H-M   'P 1'
#
loop_
_entity.id
_entity.type
_entity.pdbx_description
1 polymer ?
#
loop_
_entity_poly.entity_id
_entity_poly.type
_entity_poly.pdbx_seq_one_letter_code
_entity_poly.pdbx_strand_id
1 'polypeptide(L)'
;MISKEAENLLFEIIKHESDGNYWAERFEAADHREDTILRGCFKELKDNGLVDTKWASNIPYIITILKDGYLYQQHKEEQEKAERELTMSEFEKKLMELLERAKTISPPTQVSYDGESIAEHNMPANVWMDDVRIFHAKYLSEHPLYSSMESLLFHRNFSRLVASLTSISKDRDFIDKMNGVEKVEVPKYQAKTLTEYDVFISHANKDKEELIEELYQSLQKLGISIFYDKESLEWGDNWKERILNGTKKAEFAIIVISENFFDREWTERELSEFLNRQNRNGQKLILPIVHNITMQQLQEKYPNVADIQAIDSSKYNCDQIALLFAKQLIKRLKAN
;
A
#
# COMPACT_ATOMS: atom_id res chain seq x y z
N MET A 1 -6.19 17.35 1.32
CA MET A 1 -6.20 15.92 0.93
C MET A 1 -7.56 15.38 1.31
N ILE A 2 -8.17 14.58 0.44
CA ILE A 2 -9.41 13.86 0.77
C ILE A 2 -9.07 12.49 1.38
N SER A 3 -9.99 11.93 2.16
CA SER A 3 -9.92 10.58 2.70
C SER A 3 -9.87 9.53 1.58
N LYS A 4 -9.37 8.33 1.91
CA LYS A 4 -9.30 7.22 0.94
C LYS A 4 -10.70 6.77 0.52
N GLU A 5 -11.65 6.81 1.45
CA GLU A 5 -13.06 6.52 1.22
C GLU A 5 -13.69 7.53 0.25
N ALA A 6 -13.42 8.83 0.42
CA ALA A 6 -13.88 9.86 -0.50
C ALA A 6 -13.20 9.75 -1.88
N GLU A 7 -11.90 9.44 -1.94
CA GLU A 7 -11.19 9.17 -3.20
C GLU A 7 -11.83 8.00 -3.97
N ASN A 8 -12.08 6.88 -3.28
CA ASN A 8 -12.74 5.73 -3.90
C ASN A 8 -14.13 6.10 -4.42
N LEU A 9 -14.90 6.88 -3.64
CA LEU A 9 -16.21 7.36 -4.05
C LEU A 9 -16.14 8.27 -5.29
N LEU A 10 -15.14 9.16 -5.37
CA LEU A 10 -14.95 10.03 -6.53
C LEU A 10 -14.75 9.21 -7.81
N PHE A 11 -13.94 8.16 -7.75
CA PHE A 11 -13.70 7.29 -8.91
C PHE A 11 -14.93 6.45 -9.27
N GLU A 12 -15.71 6.03 -8.27
CA GLU A 12 -17.02 5.38 -8.48
C GLU A 12 -18.00 6.33 -9.20
N ILE A 13 -18.08 7.59 -8.77
CA ILE A 13 -18.89 8.64 -9.41
C ILE A 13 -18.49 8.84 -10.88
N ILE A 14 -17.19 8.98 -11.17
CA ILE A 14 -16.72 9.20 -12.54
C ILE A 14 -17.00 7.97 -13.41
N LYS A 15 -16.79 6.77 -12.88
CA LYS A 15 -17.04 5.51 -13.59
C LYS A 15 -18.52 5.33 -13.97
N HIS A 16 -19.43 5.81 -13.13
CA HIS A 16 -20.88 5.64 -13.29
C HIS A 16 -21.60 6.94 -13.69
N GLU A 17 -20.88 7.94 -14.22
CA GLU A 17 -21.46 9.25 -14.60
C GLU A 17 -22.61 9.12 -15.61
N SER A 18 -22.55 8.14 -16.51
CA SER A 18 -23.58 7.89 -17.53
C SER A 18 -24.77 7.05 -17.03
N ASP A 19 -24.72 6.52 -15.80
CA ASP A 19 -25.74 5.64 -15.24
C ASP A 19 -26.61 6.38 -14.22
N GLY A 20 -27.77 6.84 -14.68
CA GLY A 20 -28.72 7.61 -13.86
C GLY A 20 -29.41 6.82 -12.75
N ASN A 21 -29.38 5.49 -12.79
CA ASN A 21 -30.03 4.63 -11.78
C ASN A 21 -29.06 4.11 -10.74
N TYR A 22 -27.76 4.07 -11.06
CA TYR A 22 -26.70 3.52 -10.22
C TYR A 22 -26.79 3.96 -8.76
N TRP A 23 -26.93 5.27 -8.52
CA TRP A 23 -26.92 5.81 -7.16
C TRP A 23 -28.18 5.49 -6.37
N ALA A 24 -29.33 5.31 -7.02
CA ALA A 24 -30.53 4.86 -6.34
C ALA A 24 -30.36 3.43 -5.84
N GLU A 25 -29.90 2.54 -6.72
CA GLU A 25 -29.63 1.13 -6.40
C GLU A 25 -28.51 1.00 -5.33
N ARG A 26 -27.46 1.81 -5.44
CA ARG A 26 -26.33 1.81 -4.50
C ARG A 26 -26.73 2.19 -3.09
N PHE A 27 -27.63 3.17 -2.93
CA PHE A 27 -28.16 3.60 -1.63
C PHE A 27 -29.25 2.66 -1.10
N GLU A 28 -30.05 2.03 -1.96
CA GLU A 28 -31.02 1.01 -1.54
C GLU A 28 -30.34 -0.25 -0.99
N ALA A 29 -29.21 -0.65 -1.58
CA ALA A 29 -28.44 -1.81 -1.16
C ALA A 29 -27.53 -1.53 0.05
N ALA A 30 -27.28 -0.26 0.39
CA ALA A 30 -26.36 0.12 1.46
C ALA A 30 -26.97 -0.19 2.84
N ASP A 31 -26.16 -0.76 3.74
CA ASP A 31 -26.52 -0.82 5.15
C ASP A 31 -26.36 0.55 5.83
N HIS A 32 -26.81 0.68 7.09
CA HIS A 32 -26.74 1.96 7.82
C HIS A 32 -25.31 2.51 7.90
N ARG A 33 -24.30 1.64 8.07
CA ARG A 33 -22.91 2.06 8.21
C ARG A 33 -22.39 2.57 6.86
N GLU A 34 -22.63 1.83 5.79
CA GLU A 34 -22.28 2.23 4.42
C GLU A 34 -22.95 3.55 4.02
N ASP A 35 -24.25 3.71 4.29
CA ASP A 35 -24.98 4.96 4.02
C ASP A 35 -24.34 6.16 4.72
N THR A 36 -23.96 5.99 5.99
CA THR A 36 -23.29 7.04 6.76
C THR A 36 -21.95 7.43 6.16
N ILE A 37 -21.15 6.43 5.75
CA ILE A 37 -19.84 6.65 5.10
C ILE A 37 -20.02 7.34 3.76
N LEU A 38 -20.92 6.86 2.90
CA LEU A 38 -21.20 7.44 1.59
C LEU A 38 -21.60 8.91 1.71
N ARG A 39 -22.52 9.24 2.62
CA ARG A 39 -22.93 10.63 2.87
C ARG A 39 -21.77 11.51 3.34
N GLY A 40 -20.94 11.00 4.25
CA GLY A 40 -19.73 11.69 4.70
C GLY A 40 -18.77 11.97 3.55
N CYS A 41 -18.53 10.98 2.70
CA CYS A 41 -17.67 11.10 1.53
C CYS A 41 -18.22 12.08 0.49
N PHE A 42 -19.52 12.03 0.18
CA PHE A 42 -20.16 13.00 -0.72
C PHE A 42 -20.03 14.43 -0.21
N LYS A 43 -20.21 14.64 1.10
CA LYS A 43 -20.01 15.95 1.72
C LYS A 43 -18.55 16.39 1.59
N GLU A 44 -17.60 15.50 1.91
CA GLU A 44 -16.18 15.79 1.81
C GLU A 44 -15.75 16.17 0.38
N LEU A 45 -16.21 15.41 -0.63
CA LEU A 45 -15.93 15.71 -2.04
C LEU A 45 -16.50 17.05 -2.47
N LYS A 46 -17.68 17.42 -1.95
CA LYS A 46 -18.30 18.72 -2.20
C LYS A 46 -17.55 19.85 -1.52
N ASP A 47 -17.18 19.69 -0.25
CA ASP A 47 -16.45 20.69 0.53
C ASP A 47 -15.04 20.94 -0.07
N ASN A 48 -14.46 19.95 -0.74
CA ASN A 48 -13.19 20.06 -1.47
C ASN A 48 -13.34 20.53 -2.93
N GLY A 49 -14.56 20.86 -3.39
CA GLY A 49 -14.80 21.38 -4.74
C GLY A 49 -14.56 20.36 -5.86
N LEU A 50 -14.63 19.06 -5.56
CA LEU A 50 -14.41 17.99 -6.54
C LEU A 50 -15.71 17.58 -7.24
N VAL A 51 -16.83 17.64 -6.53
CA VAL A 51 -18.17 17.36 -7.06
C VAL A 51 -19.18 18.37 -6.51
N ASP A 52 -20.28 18.60 -7.22
CA ASP A 52 -21.49 19.19 -6.64
C ASP A 52 -22.63 18.17 -6.69
N THR A 53 -23.39 18.07 -5.59
CA THR A 53 -24.48 17.10 -5.46
C THR A 53 -25.76 17.74 -5.00
N LYS A 54 -26.88 17.32 -5.60
CA LYS A 54 -28.24 17.60 -5.15
C LYS A 54 -28.92 16.33 -4.69
N TRP A 55 -29.68 16.44 -3.61
CA TRP A 55 -30.28 15.33 -2.89
C TRP A 55 -31.80 15.45 -2.87
N ALA A 56 -32.48 14.32 -3.06
CA ALA A 56 -33.94 14.21 -2.95
C ALA A 56 -34.27 12.80 -2.45
N SER A 57 -35.29 12.67 -1.59
CA SER A 57 -35.70 11.38 -1.02
C SER A 57 -34.53 10.55 -0.44
N ASN A 58 -33.58 11.23 0.21
CA ASN A 58 -32.36 10.67 0.79
C ASN A 58 -31.34 10.07 -0.20
N ILE A 59 -31.49 10.27 -1.51
CA ILE A 59 -30.58 9.76 -2.55
C ILE A 59 -30.01 10.95 -3.35
N PRO A 60 -28.74 10.91 -3.79
CA PRO A 60 -28.21 11.93 -4.69
C PRO A 60 -28.79 11.72 -6.09
N TYR A 61 -29.46 12.74 -6.63
CA TYR A 61 -30.16 12.64 -7.92
C TYR A 61 -29.52 13.47 -9.04
N ILE A 62 -28.68 14.45 -8.68
CA ILE A 62 -27.79 15.15 -9.62
C ILE A 62 -26.42 15.18 -8.97
N ILE A 63 -25.43 14.59 -9.64
CA ILE A 63 -24.03 14.63 -9.26
C ILE A 63 -23.28 15.25 -10.45
N THR A 64 -22.63 16.39 -10.23
CA THR A 64 -21.84 17.08 -11.23
C THR A 64 -20.38 16.98 -10.84
N ILE A 65 -19.55 16.33 -11.65
CA ILE A 65 -18.11 16.29 -11.41
C ILE A 65 -17.51 17.63 -11.84
N LEU A 66 -16.79 18.29 -10.94
CA LEU A 66 -16.15 19.57 -11.19
C LEU A 66 -14.79 19.34 -11.87
N LYS A 67 -14.23 20.39 -12.49
CA LYS A 67 -12.94 20.30 -13.19
C LYS A 67 -11.83 19.72 -12.31
N ASP A 68 -11.80 20.12 -11.04
CA ASP A 68 -10.80 19.67 -10.08
C ASP A 68 -10.98 18.18 -9.72
N GLY A 69 -12.20 17.64 -9.78
CA GLY A 69 -12.46 16.21 -9.61
C GLY A 69 -11.85 15.36 -10.73
N TYR A 70 -12.02 15.77 -11.98
CA TYR A 70 -11.38 15.11 -13.12
C TYR A 70 -9.85 15.22 -13.07
N LEU A 71 -9.33 16.40 -12.74
CA LEU A 71 -7.89 16.63 -12.64
C LEU A 71 -7.28 15.82 -11.48
N TYR A 72 -8.01 15.66 -10.38
CA TYR A 72 -7.59 14.82 -9.25
C TYR A 72 -7.41 13.37 -9.68
N GLN A 73 -8.39 12.79 -10.39
CA GLN A 73 -8.27 11.42 -10.91
C GLN A 73 -7.07 11.28 -11.86
N GLN A 74 -6.91 12.20 -12.81
CA GLN A 74 -5.79 12.18 -13.76
C GLN A 74 -4.44 12.22 -13.05
N HIS A 75 -4.24 13.16 -12.12
CA HIS A 75 -3.00 13.23 -11.35
C HIS A 75 -2.75 11.97 -10.52
N LYS A 76 -3.80 11.37 -9.95
CA LYS A 76 -3.67 10.13 -9.18
C LYS A 76 -3.25 8.97 -10.07
N GLU A 77 -3.90 8.80 -11.21
CA GLU A 77 -3.55 7.77 -12.20
C GLU A 77 -2.14 7.96 -12.74
N GLU A 78 -1.72 9.20 -12.99
CA GLU A 78 -0.35 9.54 -13.39
C GLU A 78 0.67 9.25 -12.31
N GLN A 79 0.39 9.57 -11.04
CA GLN A 79 1.24 9.25 -9.90
C GLN A 79 1.37 7.74 -9.71
N GLU A 80 0.26 7.01 -9.70
CA GLU A 80 0.27 5.55 -9.58
C GLU A 80 1.01 4.89 -10.76
N LYS A 81 0.85 5.43 -11.96
CA LYS A 81 1.58 4.97 -13.14
C LYS A 81 3.09 5.27 -13.01
N ALA A 82 3.47 6.47 -12.58
CA ALA A 82 4.87 6.85 -12.38
C ALA A 82 5.53 6.01 -11.27
N GLU A 83 4.82 5.75 -10.17
CA GLU A 83 5.28 4.87 -9.09
C GLU A 83 5.45 3.42 -9.56
N ARG A 84 4.50 2.90 -10.36
CA ARG A 84 4.64 1.59 -11.00
C ARG A 84 5.83 1.55 -11.95
N GLU A 85 6.00 2.55 -12.82
CA GLU A 85 7.16 2.61 -13.73
C GLU A 85 8.51 2.70 -13.00
N LEU A 86 8.56 3.38 -11.85
CA LEU A 86 9.75 3.49 -11.01
C LEU A 86 10.10 2.15 -10.34
N THR A 87 9.07 1.38 -9.94
CA THR A 87 9.22 0.13 -9.17
C THR A 87 9.29 -1.13 -10.04
N MET A 88 8.80 -1.09 -11.28
CA MET A 88 8.79 -2.22 -12.19
C MET A 88 10.21 -2.66 -12.58
N SER A 89 10.43 -3.97 -12.51
CA SER A 89 11.67 -4.58 -12.98
C SER A 89 11.82 -4.50 -14.50
N GLU A 90 13.02 -4.81 -15.01
CA GLU A 90 13.27 -4.89 -16.45
C GLU A 90 12.36 -5.94 -17.12
N PHE A 91 12.08 -7.05 -16.42
CA PHE A 91 11.18 -8.10 -16.89
C PHE A 91 9.76 -7.56 -17.07
N GLU A 92 9.19 -6.92 -16.05
CA GLU A 92 7.83 -6.39 -16.09
C GLU A 92 7.68 -5.29 -17.15
N LYS A 93 8.67 -4.41 -17.27
CA LYS A 93 8.70 -3.36 -18.30
C LYS A 93 8.63 -3.95 -19.70
N LYS A 94 9.45 -4.96 -19.98
CA LYS A 94 9.47 -5.63 -21.28
C LYS A 94 8.19 -6.41 -21.57
N LEU A 95 7.62 -7.06 -20.55
CA LEU A 95 6.33 -7.76 -20.69
C LEU A 95 5.19 -6.78 -21.03
N MET A 96 5.11 -5.67 -20.30
CA MET A 96 4.11 -4.63 -20.56
C MET A 96 4.28 -3.99 -21.93
N GLU A 97 5.52 -3.68 -22.34
CA GLU A 97 5.82 -3.13 -23.66
C GLU A 97 5.26 -4.03 -24.78
N LEU A 98 5.47 -5.35 -24.66
CA LEU A 98 4.92 -6.32 -25.62
C LEU A 98 3.39 -6.35 -25.61
N LEU A 99 2.77 -6.33 -24.42
CA LEU A 99 1.30 -6.36 -24.29
C LEU A 99 0.65 -5.09 -24.84
N GLU A 100 1.21 -3.91 -24.58
CA GLU A 100 0.68 -2.65 -25.11
C GLU A 100 0.81 -2.57 -26.63
N ARG A 101 1.96 -2.97 -27.19
CA ARG A 101 2.14 -3.06 -28.65
C ARG A 101 1.15 -4.02 -29.30
N ALA A 102 0.79 -5.12 -28.64
CA ALA A 102 -0.16 -6.08 -29.19
C ALA A 102 -1.58 -5.50 -29.37
N LYS A 103 -1.98 -4.48 -28.60
CA LYS A 103 -3.32 -3.86 -28.69
C LYS A 103 -3.52 -3.07 -29.99
N THR A 104 -2.45 -2.55 -30.57
CA THR A 104 -2.50 -1.69 -31.76
C THR A 104 -2.15 -2.45 -33.05
N ILE A 105 -1.66 -3.69 -32.93
CA ILE A 105 -1.29 -4.54 -34.05
C ILE A 105 -2.50 -5.33 -34.53
N SER A 106 -2.81 -5.22 -35.82
CA SER A 106 -3.79 -6.09 -36.48
C SER A 106 -3.31 -7.54 -36.50
N PRO A 107 -4.17 -8.51 -36.13
CA PRO A 107 -3.83 -9.93 -36.21
C PRO A 107 -3.43 -10.33 -37.64
N PRO A 108 -2.44 -11.23 -37.82
CA PRO A 108 -2.03 -11.68 -39.14
C PRO A 108 -3.19 -12.27 -39.95
N THR A 109 -3.26 -11.92 -41.24
CA THR A 109 -4.26 -12.43 -42.18
C THR A 109 -3.59 -13.17 -43.34
N GLN A 110 -4.33 -14.11 -43.94
CA GLN A 110 -3.96 -14.78 -45.18
C GLN A 110 -4.69 -14.21 -46.40
N VAL A 111 -5.60 -13.25 -46.19
CA VAL A 111 -6.45 -12.65 -47.21
C VAL A 111 -6.03 -11.19 -47.39
N SER A 112 -5.83 -10.78 -48.64
CA SER A 112 -5.61 -9.36 -48.99
C SER A 112 -6.96 -8.63 -49.01
N TYR A 113 -7.01 -7.46 -48.37
CA TYR A 113 -8.13 -6.54 -48.40
C TYR A 113 -7.68 -5.24 -49.08
N ASP A 114 -8.52 -4.68 -49.93
CA ASP A 114 -8.35 -3.35 -50.53
C ASP A 114 -7.01 -3.08 -51.24
N GLY A 115 -6.38 -4.13 -51.79
CA GLY A 115 -5.12 -4.01 -52.54
C GLY A 115 -3.86 -3.83 -51.67
N GLU A 116 -3.98 -3.90 -50.34
CA GLU A 116 -2.83 -3.94 -49.44
C GLU A 116 -2.06 -5.26 -49.57
N SER A 117 -0.73 -5.16 -49.55
CA SER A 117 0.16 -6.31 -49.53
C SER A 117 0.03 -7.08 -48.21
N ILE A 118 -0.26 -8.38 -48.30
CA ILE A 118 -0.32 -9.28 -47.12
C ILE A 118 0.98 -9.22 -46.32
N ALA A 119 2.12 -9.07 -47.01
CA ALA A 119 3.42 -8.98 -46.36
C ALA A 119 3.57 -7.68 -45.56
N GLU A 120 3.11 -6.55 -46.09
CA GLU A 120 3.14 -5.25 -45.41
C GLU A 120 2.17 -5.24 -44.23
N HIS A 121 0.95 -5.77 -44.41
CA HIS A 121 -0.04 -5.90 -43.36
C HIS A 121 0.45 -6.77 -42.18
N ASN A 122 1.07 -7.92 -42.48
CA ASN A 122 1.53 -8.86 -41.44
C ASN A 122 2.88 -8.46 -40.81
N MET A 123 3.60 -7.48 -41.38
CA MET A 123 4.94 -7.11 -40.93
C MET A 123 4.99 -6.68 -39.45
N PRO A 124 4.08 -5.82 -38.93
CA PRO A 124 4.11 -5.41 -37.53
C PRO A 124 3.93 -6.60 -36.57
N ALA A 125 3.01 -7.51 -36.88
CA ALA A 125 2.77 -8.71 -36.07
C ALA A 125 3.97 -9.68 -36.12
N ASN A 126 4.64 -9.79 -37.28
CA ASN A 126 5.83 -10.61 -37.42
C ASN A 126 7.01 -10.08 -36.60
N VAL A 127 7.27 -8.77 -36.64
CA VAL A 127 8.31 -8.13 -35.82
C VAL A 127 7.99 -8.33 -34.34
N TRP A 128 6.74 -8.11 -33.93
CA TRP A 128 6.31 -8.34 -32.56
C TRP A 128 6.53 -9.79 -32.10
N MET A 129 6.20 -10.79 -32.93
CA MET A 129 6.43 -12.20 -32.57
C MET A 129 7.92 -12.55 -32.43
N ASP A 130 8.80 -11.91 -33.21
CA ASP A 130 10.24 -12.10 -33.06
C ASP A 130 10.77 -11.44 -31.77
N ASP A 131 10.22 -10.29 -31.38
CA ASP A 131 10.51 -9.68 -30.06
C ASP A 131 10.01 -10.56 -28.90
N VAL A 132 8.82 -11.17 -29.04
CA VAL A 132 8.31 -12.15 -28.07
C VAL A 132 9.23 -13.36 -27.97
N ARG A 133 9.82 -13.84 -29.09
CA ARG A 133 10.81 -14.92 -29.05
C ARG A 133 12.05 -14.54 -28.24
N ILE A 134 12.53 -13.30 -28.38
CA ILE A 134 13.67 -12.80 -27.59
C ILE A 134 13.30 -12.75 -26.10
N PHE A 135 12.13 -12.19 -25.76
CA PHE A 135 11.63 -12.14 -24.39
C PHE A 135 11.47 -13.54 -23.77
N HIS A 136 10.86 -14.46 -24.53
CA HIS A 136 10.66 -15.85 -24.15
C HIS A 136 11.98 -16.54 -23.81
N ALA A 137 12.98 -16.43 -24.68
CA ALA A 137 14.29 -17.02 -24.45
C ALA A 137 15.04 -16.39 -23.25
N LYS A 138 14.91 -15.07 -23.07
CA LYS A 138 15.62 -14.34 -22.01
C LYS A 138 15.03 -14.58 -20.61
N TYR A 139 13.70 -14.66 -20.50
CA TYR A 139 13.03 -14.56 -19.20
C TYR A 139 12.16 -15.74 -18.83
N LEU A 140 11.66 -16.52 -19.79
CA LEU A 140 10.60 -17.50 -19.51
C LEU A 140 11.11 -18.93 -19.36
N SER A 141 12.42 -19.18 -19.35
CA SER A 141 13.01 -20.53 -19.32
C SER A 141 12.49 -21.41 -18.18
N GLU A 142 12.15 -20.81 -17.04
CA GLU A 142 11.62 -21.51 -15.86
C GLU A 142 10.09 -21.39 -15.70
N HIS A 143 9.40 -20.73 -16.64
CA HIS A 143 7.95 -20.55 -16.58
C HIS A 143 7.21 -21.79 -17.15
N PRO A 144 6.10 -22.25 -16.54
CA PRO A 144 5.35 -23.42 -17.01
C PRO A 144 4.88 -23.34 -18.47
N LEU A 145 4.63 -22.13 -18.99
CA LEU A 145 4.20 -21.93 -20.37
C LEU A 145 5.34 -21.94 -21.40
N TYR A 146 6.62 -22.04 -20.99
CA TYR A 146 7.78 -21.95 -21.88
C TYR A 146 7.64 -22.83 -23.12
N SER A 147 7.48 -24.15 -22.94
CA SER A 147 7.44 -25.12 -24.04
C SER A 147 6.23 -24.92 -24.95
N SER A 148 5.09 -24.53 -24.35
CA SER A 148 3.87 -24.25 -25.12
C SER A 148 4.03 -23.02 -26.00
N MET A 149 4.66 -21.96 -25.47
CA MET A 149 4.93 -20.73 -26.20
C MET A 149 5.97 -20.94 -27.31
N GLU A 150 6.95 -21.83 -27.13
CA GLU A 150 7.91 -22.17 -28.17
C GLU A 150 7.22 -22.72 -29.43
N SER A 151 6.26 -23.64 -29.25
CA SER A 151 5.43 -24.15 -30.35
C SER A 151 4.58 -23.05 -30.98
N LEU A 152 3.97 -22.16 -30.18
CA LEU A 152 3.18 -21.04 -30.70
C LEU A 152 4.01 -20.04 -31.50
N LEU A 153 5.25 -19.79 -31.08
CA LEU A 153 6.21 -18.94 -31.79
C LEU A 153 6.66 -19.58 -33.11
N PHE A 154 6.86 -20.90 -33.13
CA PHE A 154 7.17 -21.63 -34.35
C PHE A 154 6.04 -21.52 -35.38
N HIS A 155 4.79 -21.69 -34.93
CA HIS A 155 3.60 -21.58 -35.79
C HIS A 155 3.09 -20.14 -36.01
N ARG A 156 3.80 -19.13 -35.47
CA ARG A 156 3.43 -17.70 -35.54
C ARG A 156 1.96 -17.42 -35.16
N ASN A 157 1.48 -18.06 -34.08
CA ASN A 157 0.11 -17.90 -33.61
C ASN A 157 -0.04 -16.67 -32.70
N PHE A 158 -0.22 -15.50 -33.32
CA PHE A 158 -0.30 -14.20 -32.66
C PHE A 158 -1.29 -14.18 -31.47
N SER A 159 -2.56 -14.54 -31.69
CA SER A 159 -3.59 -14.41 -30.65
C SER A 159 -3.33 -15.29 -29.43
N ARG A 160 -2.81 -16.50 -29.63
CA ARG A 160 -2.44 -17.40 -28.52
C ARG A 160 -1.20 -16.91 -27.77
N LEU A 161 -0.25 -16.26 -28.45
CA LEU A 161 0.91 -15.63 -27.80
C LEU A 161 0.48 -14.45 -26.92
N VAL A 162 -0.40 -13.58 -27.42
CA VAL A 162 -0.98 -12.48 -26.62
C VAL A 162 -1.69 -13.03 -25.38
N ALA A 163 -2.50 -14.08 -25.53
CA ALA A 163 -3.15 -14.73 -24.41
C ALA A 163 -2.15 -15.30 -23.39
N SER A 164 -1.07 -15.94 -23.86
CA SER A 164 -0.03 -16.51 -22.98
C SER A 164 0.71 -15.43 -22.20
N LEU A 165 1.10 -14.34 -22.86
CA LEU A 165 1.73 -13.18 -22.20
C LEU A 165 0.78 -12.51 -21.19
N THR A 166 -0.52 -12.46 -21.51
CA THR A 166 -1.55 -11.94 -20.58
C THR A 166 -1.73 -12.85 -19.36
N SER A 167 -1.59 -14.17 -19.53
CA SER A 167 -1.58 -15.10 -18.41
C SER A 167 -0.33 -14.93 -17.55
N ILE A 168 0.85 -14.78 -18.17
CA ILE A 168 2.11 -14.52 -17.46
C ILE A 168 2.05 -13.23 -16.66
N SER A 169 1.46 -12.16 -17.22
CA SER A 169 1.33 -10.88 -16.50
C SER A 169 0.42 -10.96 -15.27
N LYS A 170 -0.30 -12.07 -15.07
CA LYS A 170 -1.15 -12.34 -13.91
C LYS A 170 -0.52 -13.34 -12.94
N ASP A 171 0.58 -13.99 -13.31
CA ASP A 171 1.31 -14.92 -12.44
C ASP A 171 2.21 -14.14 -11.48
N ARG A 172 1.66 -13.79 -10.31
CA ARG A 172 2.38 -13.02 -9.29
C ARG A 172 3.58 -13.75 -8.74
N ASP A 173 3.48 -15.06 -8.55
CA ASP A 173 4.56 -15.86 -7.98
C ASP A 173 5.77 -15.88 -8.90
N PHE A 174 5.54 -16.01 -10.21
CA PHE A 174 6.60 -15.92 -11.20
C PHE A 174 7.17 -14.51 -11.32
N ILE A 175 6.33 -13.47 -11.33
CA ILE A 175 6.78 -12.06 -11.37
C ILE A 175 7.66 -11.75 -10.15
N ASP A 176 7.23 -12.12 -8.96
CA ASP A 176 7.98 -11.93 -7.71
C ASP A 176 9.35 -12.60 -7.79
N LYS A 177 9.39 -13.84 -8.28
CA LYS A 177 10.64 -14.57 -8.51
C LYS A 177 11.55 -13.85 -9.51
N MET A 178 11.01 -13.39 -10.64
CA MET A 178 11.77 -12.63 -11.64
C MET A 178 12.26 -11.29 -11.11
N ASN A 179 11.55 -10.71 -10.15
CA ASN A 179 11.91 -9.50 -9.43
C ASN A 179 12.94 -9.75 -8.31
N GLY A 180 13.36 -11.01 -8.10
CA GLY A 180 14.33 -11.37 -7.06
C GLY A 180 13.75 -11.38 -5.65
N VAL A 181 12.42 -11.48 -5.51
CA VAL A 181 11.75 -11.63 -4.21
C VAL A 181 11.96 -13.08 -3.74
N GLU A 182 12.85 -13.26 -2.78
CA GLU A 182 13.04 -14.54 -2.11
C GLU A 182 11.84 -14.82 -1.19
N LYS A 183 10.95 -15.73 -1.61
CA LYS A 183 9.93 -16.28 -0.71
C LYS A 183 10.63 -17.23 0.27
N VAL A 184 10.90 -16.75 1.47
CA VAL A 184 11.40 -17.59 2.56
C VAL A 184 10.24 -18.45 3.06
N GLU A 185 10.26 -19.75 2.73
CA GLU A 185 9.36 -20.71 3.36
C GLU A 185 9.77 -20.87 4.83
N VAL A 186 9.04 -20.20 5.72
CA VAL A 186 9.26 -20.33 7.16
C VAL A 186 8.62 -21.63 7.63
N PRO A 187 9.37 -22.58 8.21
CA PRO A 187 8.80 -23.83 8.72
C PRO A 187 7.66 -23.57 9.71
N LYS A 188 6.56 -24.33 9.62
CA LYS A 188 5.35 -24.16 10.46
C LYS A 188 5.63 -24.07 11.97
N TYR A 189 6.72 -24.64 12.48
CA TYR A 189 7.10 -24.55 13.89
C TYR A 189 7.71 -23.19 14.28
N GLN A 190 8.31 -22.45 13.34
CA GLN A 190 8.74 -21.06 13.51
C GLN A 190 7.57 -20.07 13.33
N ALA A 191 6.49 -20.45 12.63
CA ALA A 191 5.25 -19.66 12.57
C ALA A 191 4.62 -19.44 13.96
N LYS A 192 4.88 -20.33 14.93
CA LYS A 192 4.39 -20.20 16.31
C LYS A 192 5.09 -19.08 17.10
N THR A 193 6.18 -18.52 16.58
CA THR A 193 6.93 -17.40 17.18
C THR A 193 6.83 -16.10 16.37
N LEU A 194 6.16 -16.11 15.22
CA LEU A 194 5.92 -14.90 14.44
C LEU A 194 4.76 -14.14 15.07
N THR A 195 5.04 -12.91 15.49
CA THR A 195 4.00 -11.96 15.92
C THR A 195 3.10 -11.62 14.76
N GLU A 196 1.82 -11.33 15.04
CA GLU A 196 0.81 -11.02 14.02
C GLU A 196 1.15 -9.74 13.25
N TYR A 197 1.89 -8.83 13.89
CA TYR A 197 2.28 -7.54 13.35
C TYR A 197 3.79 -7.32 13.49
N ASP A 198 4.36 -6.47 12.63
CA ASP A 198 5.76 -6.05 12.72
C ASP A 198 5.94 -5.01 13.83
N VAL A 199 4.96 -4.11 13.97
CA VAL A 199 5.04 -3.01 14.94
C VAL A 199 3.69 -2.65 15.55
N PHE A 200 3.69 -2.42 16.85
CA PHE A 200 2.59 -1.78 17.58
C PHE A 200 2.90 -0.30 17.79
N ILE A 201 1.95 0.59 17.53
CA ILE A 201 2.12 2.02 17.78
C ILE A 201 1.24 2.43 18.97
N SER A 202 1.86 2.95 20.02
CA SER A 202 1.15 3.46 21.20
C SER A 202 1.25 4.98 21.32
N HIS A 203 0.10 5.62 21.55
CA HIS A 203 -0.01 7.06 21.64
C HIS A 203 -1.01 7.52 22.72
N ALA A 204 -1.07 8.84 22.96
CA ALA A 204 -2.03 9.47 23.87
C ALA A 204 -3.20 10.02 23.05
N ASN A 205 -4.37 10.25 23.66
CA ASN A 205 -5.59 10.62 22.95
C ASN A 205 -5.62 12.09 22.49
N LYS A 206 -5.01 13.01 23.27
CA LYS A 206 -5.09 14.46 23.06
C LYS A 206 -4.03 15.07 22.15
N ASP A 207 -2.95 14.35 21.92
CA ASP A 207 -1.97 14.66 20.90
C ASP A 207 -2.06 13.50 19.90
N LYS A 208 -1.75 13.72 18.63
CA LYS A 208 -1.23 12.67 17.74
C LYS A 208 -2.18 12.03 16.70
N GLU A 209 -3.31 12.61 16.31
CA GLU A 209 -3.94 12.12 15.06
C GLU A 209 -3.02 12.38 13.85
N GLU A 210 -2.51 13.60 13.67
CA GLU A 210 -1.74 13.95 12.47
C GLU A 210 -0.40 13.20 12.35
N LEU A 211 0.46 13.23 13.39
CA LEU A 211 1.75 12.51 13.36
C LEU A 211 1.56 11.01 13.19
N ILE A 212 0.58 10.41 13.89
CA ILE A 212 0.42 8.95 13.89
C ILE A 212 -0.18 8.52 12.57
N GLU A 213 -1.16 9.26 12.04
CA GLU A 213 -1.71 8.98 10.71
C GLU A 213 -0.61 9.08 9.65
N GLU A 214 0.19 10.15 9.66
CA GLU A 214 1.29 10.30 8.69
C GLU A 214 2.35 9.19 8.84
N LEU A 215 2.73 8.84 10.08
CA LEU A 215 3.67 7.74 10.35
C LEU A 215 3.08 6.38 9.95
N TYR A 216 1.80 6.16 10.21
CA TYR A 216 1.07 4.96 9.83
C TYR A 216 1.09 4.80 8.30
N GLN A 217 0.74 5.86 7.57
CA GLN A 217 0.78 5.87 6.10
C GLN A 217 2.21 5.62 5.59
N SER A 218 3.21 6.24 6.20
CA SER A 218 4.62 6.07 5.82
C SER A 218 5.11 4.63 6.02
N LEU A 219 4.76 4.01 7.15
CA LEU A 219 5.08 2.61 7.43
C LEU A 219 4.31 1.65 6.50
N GLN A 220 3.03 1.94 6.24
CA GLN A 220 2.19 1.14 5.34
C GLN A 220 2.73 1.14 3.90
N LYS A 221 3.22 2.29 3.41
CA LYS A 221 3.90 2.40 2.11
C LYS A 221 5.13 1.50 1.99
N LEU A 222 5.79 1.19 3.10
CA LEU A 222 6.93 0.27 3.15
C LEU A 222 6.52 -1.21 3.30
N GLY A 223 5.22 -1.52 3.28
CA GLY A 223 4.70 -2.89 3.41
C GLY A 223 4.77 -3.45 4.83
N ILE A 224 4.88 -2.58 5.84
CA ILE A 224 5.04 -2.96 7.25
C ILE A 224 3.67 -3.23 7.86
N SER A 225 3.52 -4.38 8.53
CA SER A 225 2.30 -4.77 9.23
C SER A 225 2.21 -4.07 10.58
N ILE A 226 1.16 -3.26 10.78
CA ILE A 226 1.02 -2.39 11.95
C ILE A 226 -0.18 -2.83 12.78
N PHE A 227 0.04 -3.10 14.07
CA PHE A 227 -1.04 -3.16 15.05
C PHE A 227 -1.37 -1.74 15.49
N TYR A 228 -2.46 -1.20 14.94
CA TYR A 228 -2.96 0.11 15.30
C TYR A 228 -4.25 -0.04 16.10
N ASP A 229 -4.21 0.36 17.36
CA ASP A 229 -5.39 0.40 18.21
C ASP A 229 -6.15 1.70 17.91
N LYS A 230 -7.13 1.64 17.00
CA LYS A 230 -8.03 2.76 16.69
C LYS A 230 -8.88 3.18 17.89
N GLU A 231 -9.01 2.32 18.90
CA GLU A 231 -9.62 2.70 20.17
C GLU A 231 -8.60 3.47 20.98
N SER A 232 -8.69 4.78 20.88
CA SER A 232 -7.90 5.68 21.70
C SER A 232 -8.14 5.39 23.19
N LEU A 233 -7.09 5.54 23.99
CA LEU A 233 -7.18 5.27 25.43
C LEU A 233 -8.16 6.23 26.09
N GLU A 234 -9.21 5.66 26.69
CA GLU A 234 -10.21 6.41 27.43
C GLU A 234 -9.81 6.60 28.90
N TRP A 235 -10.47 7.54 29.57
CA TRP A 235 -10.25 7.80 30.99
C TRP A 235 -10.71 6.58 31.82
N GLY A 236 -9.78 5.92 32.51
CA GLY A 236 -10.04 4.70 33.30
C GLY A 236 -9.40 3.43 32.74
N ASP A 237 -8.88 3.44 31.50
CA ASP A 237 -8.15 2.30 30.95
C ASP A 237 -6.80 2.10 31.66
N ASN A 238 -6.45 0.84 31.95
CA ASN A 238 -5.11 0.49 32.43
C ASN A 238 -4.10 0.58 31.27
N TRP A 239 -3.58 1.78 31.06
CA TRP A 239 -2.68 2.14 29.98
C TRP A 239 -1.46 1.22 29.87
N LYS A 240 -0.89 0.86 31.03
CA LYS A 240 0.25 -0.05 31.13
C LYS A 240 -0.10 -1.43 30.60
N GLU A 241 -1.27 -1.95 30.94
CA GLU A 241 -1.73 -3.26 30.48
C GLU A 241 -1.97 -3.29 28.97
N ARG A 242 -2.58 -2.25 28.39
CA ARG A 242 -2.77 -2.15 26.93
C ARG A 242 -1.44 -2.21 26.18
N ILE A 243 -0.45 -1.45 26.61
CA ILE A 243 0.88 -1.47 25.96
C ILE A 243 1.55 -2.84 26.10
N LEU A 244 1.46 -3.44 27.28
CA LEU A 244 1.98 -4.78 27.52
C LEU A 244 1.26 -5.84 26.67
N ASN A 245 -0.01 -5.64 26.32
CA ASN A 245 -0.75 -6.53 25.45
C ASN A 245 -0.45 -6.27 23.96
N GLY A 246 -0.33 -5.01 23.54
CA GLY A 246 0.09 -4.64 22.18
C GLY A 246 1.47 -5.18 21.84
N THR A 247 2.43 -5.06 22.78
CA THR A 247 3.79 -5.62 22.63
C THR A 247 3.86 -7.15 22.58
N LYS A 248 2.78 -7.88 22.90
CA LYS A 248 2.72 -9.35 22.69
C LYS A 248 2.30 -9.73 21.28
N LYS A 249 1.59 -8.84 20.57
CA LYS A 249 1.06 -9.08 19.22
C LYS A 249 1.99 -8.59 18.12
N ALA A 250 3.00 -7.77 18.47
CA ALA A 250 3.92 -7.16 17.52
C ALA A 250 5.39 -7.42 17.90
N GLU A 251 6.27 -7.46 16.90
CA GLU A 251 7.70 -7.70 17.10
C GLU A 251 8.38 -6.49 17.78
N PHE A 252 8.00 -5.29 17.37
CA PHE A 252 8.44 -4.02 17.95
C PHE A 252 7.26 -3.21 18.49
N ALA A 253 7.54 -2.24 19.36
CA ALA A 253 6.59 -1.20 19.70
C ALA A 253 7.19 0.19 19.58
N ILE A 254 6.52 1.06 18.83
CA ILE A 254 6.79 2.50 18.78
C ILE A 254 5.93 3.18 19.85
N ILE A 255 6.57 3.94 20.73
CA ILE A 255 5.89 4.61 21.84
C ILE A 255 6.08 6.11 21.69
N VAL A 256 5.00 6.85 21.46
CA VAL A 256 5.07 8.31 21.34
C VAL A 256 4.93 8.95 22.72
N ILE A 257 6.03 9.57 23.17
CA ILE A 257 6.18 10.29 24.43
C ILE A 257 5.97 11.79 24.14
N SER A 258 4.90 12.35 24.71
CA SER A 258 4.53 13.78 24.60
C SER A 258 4.15 14.31 25.98
N GLU A 259 3.75 15.58 26.10
CA GLU A 259 3.27 16.11 27.39
C GLU A 259 2.10 15.28 27.96
N ASN A 260 1.16 14.84 27.13
CA ASN A 260 0.05 14.00 27.60
C ASN A 260 0.47 12.57 28.02
N PHE A 261 1.72 12.17 27.76
CA PHE A 261 2.29 10.93 28.30
C PHE A 261 2.59 11.06 29.80
N PHE A 262 2.88 12.28 30.25
CA PHE A 262 3.41 12.60 31.57
C PHE A 262 2.37 12.60 32.69
N ASP A 263 1.09 12.72 32.35
CA ASP A 263 -0.02 12.73 33.32
C ASP A 263 -0.47 11.32 33.75
N ARG A 264 0.40 10.32 33.59
CA ARG A 264 0.07 8.89 33.71
C ARG A 264 0.83 8.22 34.85
N GLU A 265 0.19 7.25 35.50
CA GLU A 265 0.74 6.46 36.61
C GLU A 265 1.86 5.50 36.16
N TRP A 266 3.04 6.04 35.81
CA TRP A 266 4.28 5.28 35.75
C TRP A 266 5.21 5.74 36.86
N THR A 267 5.75 4.78 37.60
CA THR A 267 6.97 5.07 38.35
C THR A 267 8.13 5.19 37.37
N GLU A 268 9.10 6.05 37.70
CA GLU A 268 10.30 6.26 36.89
C GLU A 268 11.05 4.96 36.58
N ARG A 269 11.14 4.08 37.59
CA ARG A 269 11.75 2.75 37.45
C ARG A 269 11.03 1.89 36.41
N GLU A 270 9.70 1.85 36.46
CA GLU A 270 8.92 1.03 35.53
C GLU A 270 9.04 1.52 34.09
N LEU A 271 9.05 2.84 33.88
CA LEU A 271 9.21 3.41 32.55
C LEU A 271 10.59 3.09 31.99
N SER A 272 11.64 3.24 32.80
CA SER A 272 13.01 2.90 32.41
C SER A 272 13.14 1.41 32.07
N GLU A 273 12.61 0.51 32.89
CA GLU A 273 12.60 -0.94 32.62
C GLU A 273 11.84 -1.28 31.34
N PHE A 274 10.70 -0.64 31.12
CA PHE A 274 9.88 -0.85 29.95
C PHE A 274 10.59 -0.41 28.67
N LEU A 275 11.08 0.83 28.62
CA LEU A 275 11.80 1.37 27.46
C LEU A 275 13.12 0.64 27.21
N ASN A 276 13.74 0.07 28.25
CA ASN A 276 14.97 -0.70 28.12
C ASN A 276 14.78 -2.16 27.72
N ARG A 277 13.54 -2.64 27.56
CA ARG A 277 13.24 -4.02 27.24
C ARG A 277 13.95 -4.48 25.95
N GLN A 278 14.58 -5.65 26.06
CA GLN A 278 15.33 -6.28 24.98
C GLN A 278 14.90 -7.75 24.81
N ASN A 279 15.12 -8.29 23.61
CA ASN A 279 15.04 -9.74 23.40
C ASN A 279 16.30 -10.46 23.92
N ARG A 280 16.31 -11.79 23.77
CA ARG A 280 17.44 -12.66 24.20
C ARG A 280 18.77 -12.31 23.52
N ASN A 281 18.72 -11.65 22.37
CA ASN A 281 19.90 -11.23 21.61
C ASN A 281 20.31 -9.78 21.94
N GLY A 282 19.74 -9.17 22.97
CA GLY A 282 20.04 -7.81 23.41
C GLY A 282 19.47 -6.70 22.50
N GLN A 283 18.60 -7.04 21.54
CA GLN A 283 18.00 -6.06 20.64
C GLN A 283 16.84 -5.35 21.33
N LYS A 284 16.81 -4.02 21.25
CA LYS A 284 15.72 -3.19 21.80
C LYS A 284 14.41 -3.50 21.09
N LEU A 285 13.34 -3.70 21.87
CA LEU A 285 11.99 -3.97 21.37
C LEU A 285 11.11 -2.71 21.35
N ILE A 286 11.42 -1.76 22.23
CA ILE A 286 10.67 -0.52 22.39
C ILE A 286 11.45 0.62 21.74
N LEU A 287 10.78 1.36 20.86
CA LEU A 287 11.32 2.44 20.05
C LEU A 287 10.60 3.75 20.41
N PRO A 288 11.12 4.52 21.37
CA PRO A 288 10.49 5.76 21.79
C PRO A 288 10.64 6.87 20.75
N ILE A 289 9.55 7.58 20.51
CA ILE A 289 9.51 8.85 19.77
C ILE A 289 9.11 9.95 20.73
N VAL A 290 9.94 10.96 20.87
CA VAL A 290 9.66 12.18 21.60
C VAL A 290 8.96 13.17 20.66
N HIS A 291 7.80 13.68 21.08
CA HIS A 291 6.95 14.57 20.29
C HIS A 291 6.45 15.76 21.11
N ASN A 292 6.62 16.97 20.58
CA ASN A 292 6.24 18.25 21.21
C ASN A 292 6.80 18.46 22.63
N ILE A 293 7.84 17.72 23.00
CA ILE A 293 8.67 17.93 24.18
C ILE A 293 10.13 17.80 23.77
N THR A 294 11.02 18.33 24.58
CA THR A 294 12.46 18.14 24.42
C THR A 294 12.93 16.90 25.19
N MET A 295 14.07 16.35 24.78
CA MET A 295 14.71 15.26 25.53
C MET A 295 15.06 15.69 26.96
N GLN A 296 15.40 16.96 27.16
CA GLN A 296 15.69 17.52 28.47
C GLN A 296 14.45 17.50 29.38
N GLN A 297 13.28 17.89 28.88
CA GLN A 297 12.03 17.79 29.65
C GLN A 297 11.69 16.34 30.02
N LEU A 298 11.96 15.38 29.12
CA LEU A 298 11.81 13.96 29.42
C LEU A 298 12.76 13.52 30.56
N GLN A 299 14.02 13.94 30.51
CA GLN A 299 15.04 13.63 31.51
C GLN A 299 14.76 14.28 32.87
N GLU A 300 14.28 15.53 32.88
CA GLU A 300 13.92 16.23 34.11
C GLU A 300 12.78 15.52 34.84
N LYS A 301 11.81 14.97 34.09
CA LYS A 301 10.70 14.23 34.67
C LYS A 301 11.05 12.78 35.01
N TYR A 302 11.89 12.13 34.21
CA TYR A 302 12.33 10.76 34.41
C TYR A 302 13.85 10.63 34.24
N PRO A 303 14.64 11.01 35.27
CA PRO A 303 16.11 10.98 35.22
C PRO A 303 16.72 9.65 34.76
N ASN A 304 16.17 8.52 35.19
CA ASN A 304 16.62 7.17 34.84
C ASN A 304 16.28 6.74 33.40
N VAL A 305 15.65 7.61 32.61
CA VAL A 305 15.39 7.42 31.17
C VAL A 305 16.45 8.14 30.31
N ALA A 306 17.40 8.87 30.93
CA ALA A 306 18.36 9.72 30.23
C ALA A 306 19.28 8.98 29.23
N ASP A 307 19.60 7.72 29.49
CA ASP A 307 20.45 6.90 28.61
C ASP A 307 19.69 6.26 27.44
N ILE A 308 18.37 6.48 27.34
CA ILE A 308 17.53 5.86 26.32
C ILE A 308 17.56 6.70 25.06
N GLN A 309 18.02 6.09 23.96
CA GLN A 309 17.97 6.71 22.65
C GLN A 309 16.52 6.73 22.13
N ALA A 310 15.99 7.94 21.93
CA ALA A 310 14.68 8.17 21.34
C ALA A 310 14.80 9.05 20.08
N ILE A 311 13.87 8.85 19.14
CA ILE A 311 13.73 9.71 17.97
C ILE A 311 13.01 10.99 18.38
N ASP A 312 13.47 12.13 17.90
CA ASP A 312 12.85 13.43 18.12
C ASP A 312 12.04 13.80 16.87
N SER A 313 10.71 13.82 16.98
CA SER A 313 9.83 14.08 15.83
C SER A 313 9.98 15.49 15.26
N SER A 314 10.62 16.42 15.97
CA SER A 314 10.93 17.75 15.44
C SER A 314 12.12 17.73 14.46
N LYS A 315 12.93 16.67 14.51
CA LYS A 315 14.15 16.51 13.69
C LYS A 315 13.98 15.52 12.54
N TYR A 316 13.00 14.63 12.63
CA TYR A 316 12.74 13.58 11.65
C TYR A 316 11.29 13.64 11.20
N ASN A 317 11.06 13.61 9.88
CA ASN A 317 9.71 13.44 9.33
C ASN A 317 9.28 11.96 9.35
N CYS A 318 7.98 11.71 9.12
CA CYS A 318 7.39 10.38 9.21
C CYS A 318 8.03 9.35 8.24
N ASP A 319 8.37 9.76 7.01
CA ASP A 319 9.08 8.90 6.05
C ASP A 319 10.47 8.49 6.56
N GLN A 320 11.22 9.42 7.14
CA GLN A 320 12.54 9.14 7.72
C GLN A 320 12.44 8.20 8.93
N ILE A 321 11.43 8.40 9.79
CA ILE A 321 11.17 7.52 10.93
C ILE A 321 10.80 6.12 10.44
N ALA A 322 9.95 6.01 9.41
CA ALA A 322 9.57 4.75 8.80
C ALA A 322 10.78 4.02 8.19
N LEU A 323 11.67 4.73 7.52
CA LEU A 323 12.93 4.17 6.98
C LEU A 323 13.88 3.69 8.08
N LEU A 324 14.00 4.42 9.18
CA LEU A 324 14.79 4.00 10.35
C LEU A 324 14.21 2.74 10.98
N PHE A 325 12.88 2.67 11.11
CA PHE A 325 12.19 1.48 11.59
C PHE A 325 12.41 0.29 10.66
N ALA A 326 12.24 0.46 9.34
CA ALA A 326 12.45 -0.60 8.36
C ALA A 326 13.87 -1.17 8.42
N LYS A 327 14.89 -0.33 8.59
CA LYS A 327 16.28 -0.78 8.81
C LYS A 327 16.41 -1.67 10.05
N GLN A 328 15.74 -1.31 11.14
CA GLN A 328 15.74 -2.09 12.38
C GLN A 328 15.01 -3.43 12.21
N LEU A 329 13.86 -3.43 11.52
CA LEU A 329 13.10 -4.64 11.19
C LEU A 329 13.92 -5.59 10.30
N ILE A 330 14.55 -5.09 9.24
CA ILE A 330 15.42 -5.89 8.37
C ILE A 330 16.59 -6.49 9.17
N LYS A 331 17.20 -5.71 10.07
CA LYS A 331 18.26 -6.22 10.96
C LYS A 331 17.75 -7.34 11.87
N ARG A 332 16.50 -7.27 12.33
CA ARG A 332 15.85 -8.32 13.11
C ARG A 332 15.62 -9.59 12.30
N LEU A 333 15.07 -9.45 11.10
CA LEU A 333 14.79 -10.56 10.19
C LEU A 333 16.07 -11.29 9.75
N LYS A 334 17.19 -10.58 9.56
CA LYS A 334 18.49 -11.18 9.23
C LYS A 334 19.18 -11.88 10.41
N ALA A 335 18.78 -11.57 11.65
CA ALA A 335 19.39 -12.12 12.86
C ALA A 335 18.65 -13.35 13.41
N ASN A 336 17.44 -13.61 12.91
CA ASN A 336 16.72 -14.86 13.07
C ASN A 336 17.08 -15.82 11.94
#